data_AF-A0A7C4SS75-F1
#
_entry.id   AF-A0A7C4SS75-F1
#
_cell.length_a   1.000
_cell.length_b   1.000
_cell.length_c   1.000
_cell.angle_alpha   90.00
_cell.angle_beta   90.00
_cell.angle_gamma   90.00
#
_symmetry.space_group_name_H-M   'P 1'
#
loop_
_entity.id
_entity.type
_entity.pdbx_description
1 polymer ?
#
loop_
_entity_poly.entity_id
_entity_poly.type
_entity_poly.pdbx_seq_one_letter_code
_entity_poly.pdbx_strand_id
1 'polypeptide(L)'
;MRTAAAILLAALFVFTCSGPTPAQTVLQGEIPHDEDLGAVRYRSFGNTGGDEIYLGIPDLGLAENRTARDFGTKGWGSENEIFFRYDPVEDELHTVVKTSPTTTFTLTYPNFSTQLPLKGKTFGPDRLNLMQISVVCRDPDSQTSSVSLNEVYLDGHSLGSFTASEWSDWTVVGYDFSQGFVLTGRLVLSGPFSNSQELSKVEIKVGVLLCQDLDRDGWGNPASEDCSQPQLDCDDSNPAVNPAAAEVCNNGIDDDCDGFADGGDPDCASAPGWSVGGTEAEASISGQAPARTSESYNFAIAFLFAPGATILLLRRLAAKKARARII
;
A
#
# COMPACT_ATOMS: atom_id res chain seq x y z
N MET A 1 -15.66 20.95 57.13
CA MET A 1 -14.68 20.84 56.02
C MET A 1 -14.55 19.37 55.66
N ARG A 2 -15.06 18.96 54.48
CA ARG A 2 -14.89 17.59 53.94
C ARG A 2 -13.89 17.70 52.80
N THR A 3 -12.74 17.07 52.94
CA THR A 3 -11.70 16.97 51.92
C THR A 3 -12.10 15.91 50.89
N ALA A 4 -12.27 16.32 49.63
CA ALA A 4 -12.44 15.40 48.51
C ALA A 4 -11.05 14.99 47.99
N ALA A 5 -10.79 13.68 47.94
CA ALA A 5 -9.62 13.12 47.29
C ALA A 5 -9.92 12.97 45.79
N ALA A 6 -9.20 13.72 44.95
CA ALA A 6 -9.25 13.55 43.50
C ALA A 6 -8.35 12.36 43.12
N ILE A 7 -8.94 11.29 42.60
CA ILE A 7 -8.22 10.17 41.99
C ILE A 7 -7.90 10.60 40.56
N LEU A 8 -6.63 10.90 40.29
CA LEU A 8 -6.13 11.22 38.96
C LEU A 8 -5.96 9.91 38.18
N LEU A 9 -6.90 9.61 37.29
CA LEU A 9 -6.81 8.47 36.37
C LEU A 9 -5.84 8.85 35.24
N ALA A 10 -4.59 8.39 35.32
CA ALA A 10 -3.63 8.56 34.24
C ALA A 10 -4.01 7.61 33.08
N ALA A 11 -4.53 8.16 31.99
CA ALA A 11 -4.71 7.42 30.74
C ALA A 11 -3.34 7.05 30.19
N LEU A 12 -2.99 5.76 30.26
CA LEU A 12 -1.81 5.21 29.63
C LEU A 12 -2.08 5.11 28.12
N PHE A 13 -1.74 6.16 27.37
CA PHE A 13 -1.71 6.09 25.91
C PHE A 13 -0.55 5.18 25.50
N VAL A 14 -0.87 3.94 25.17
CA VAL A 14 0.06 3.04 24.50
C VAL A 14 0.16 3.51 23.06
N PHE A 15 1.17 4.34 22.76
CA PHE A 15 1.60 4.58 21.39
C PHE A 15 2.28 3.31 20.91
N THR A 16 1.54 2.45 20.22
CA THR A 16 2.17 1.44 19.36
C THR A 16 2.85 2.21 18.24
N CYS A 17 4.18 2.15 18.19
CA CYS A 17 4.93 2.58 17.02
C CYS A 17 4.62 1.59 15.91
N SER A 18 3.52 1.80 15.17
CA SER A 18 3.33 1.18 13.87
C SER A 18 4.50 1.64 13.01
N GLY A 19 5.21 0.70 12.38
CA GLY A 19 6.19 1.04 11.35
C GLY A 19 5.55 1.88 10.24
N PRO A 20 6.34 2.42 9.29
CA PRO A 20 5.75 3.05 8.12
C PRO A 20 4.80 2.05 7.46
N THR A 21 3.49 2.36 7.46
CA THR A 21 2.52 1.62 6.67
C THR A 21 3.03 1.63 5.24
N PRO A 22 3.10 0.48 4.54
CA PRO A 22 3.48 0.47 3.13
C PRO A 22 2.66 1.53 2.39
N ALA A 23 3.35 2.31 1.55
CA ALA A 23 2.71 3.37 0.80
C ALA A 23 1.76 2.74 -0.21
N GLN A 24 0.47 3.01 -0.08
CA GLN A 24 -0.54 2.60 -1.06
C GLN A 24 -0.14 3.09 -2.46
N THR A 25 -0.21 2.20 -3.44
CA THR A 25 0.15 2.50 -4.85
C THR A 25 -1.10 2.46 -5.71
N VAL A 26 -1.26 3.45 -6.57
CA VAL A 26 -2.36 3.52 -7.54
C VAL A 26 -1.81 3.19 -8.93
N LEU A 27 -2.33 2.12 -9.53
CA LEU A 27 -1.93 1.63 -10.84
C LEU A 27 -3.08 1.84 -11.82
N GLN A 28 -2.77 2.30 -13.03
CA GLN A 28 -3.77 2.45 -14.08
C GLN A 28 -4.07 1.09 -14.72
N GLY A 29 -5.35 0.78 -14.85
CA GLY A 29 -5.85 -0.49 -15.38
C GLY A 29 -6.31 -1.46 -14.31
N GLU A 30 -6.89 -2.55 -14.78
CA GLU A 30 -7.28 -3.70 -13.97
C GLU A 30 -6.09 -4.66 -13.81
N ILE A 31 -5.75 -4.94 -12.56
CA ILE A 31 -4.89 -6.07 -12.21
C ILE A 31 -5.82 -7.28 -12.01
N PRO A 32 -5.46 -8.47 -12.53
CA PRO A 32 -6.23 -9.68 -12.26
C PRO A 32 -6.38 -9.88 -10.75
N HIS A 33 -7.62 -9.83 -10.27
CA HIS A 33 -7.95 -10.15 -8.89
C HIS A 33 -8.30 -11.64 -8.80
N ASP A 34 -7.84 -12.32 -7.76
CA ASP A 34 -8.22 -13.72 -7.51
C ASP A 34 -9.70 -13.80 -7.13
N GLU A 35 -10.18 -12.84 -6.33
CA GLU A 35 -11.58 -12.77 -5.97
C GLU A 35 -12.00 -11.37 -5.47
N ASP A 36 -12.99 -10.75 -6.12
CA ASP A 36 -13.69 -9.59 -5.55
C ASP A 36 -14.61 -10.05 -4.41
N LEU A 37 -14.59 -9.37 -3.25
CA LEU A 37 -15.38 -9.74 -2.07
C LEU A 37 -16.46 -8.71 -1.72
N GLY A 38 -16.18 -7.41 -1.85
CA GLY A 38 -17.10 -6.33 -1.51
C GLY A 38 -17.12 -5.26 -2.60
N ALA A 39 -18.25 -4.57 -2.77
CA ALA A 39 -18.39 -3.54 -3.78
C ALA A 39 -19.43 -2.47 -3.41
N VAL A 40 -19.20 -1.25 -3.90
CA VAL A 40 -20.18 -0.18 -4.00
C VAL A 40 -20.28 0.28 -5.45
N ARG A 41 -21.50 0.53 -5.93
CA ARG A 41 -21.76 1.06 -7.26
C ARG A 41 -22.65 2.29 -7.16
N TYR A 42 -22.16 3.40 -7.69
CA TYR A 42 -22.90 4.65 -7.90
C TYR A 42 -23.29 4.72 -9.38
N ARG A 43 -24.58 4.81 -9.68
CA ARG A 43 -25.13 4.66 -11.03
C ARG A 43 -26.42 5.46 -11.20
N SER A 44 -27.11 5.24 -12.33
CA SER A 44 -28.37 5.95 -12.65
C SER A 44 -28.18 7.47 -12.52
N PHE A 45 -27.09 7.99 -13.08
CA PHE A 45 -26.87 9.44 -13.08
C PHE A 45 -28.02 10.12 -13.84
N GLY A 46 -28.46 11.28 -13.37
CA GLY A 46 -29.67 11.94 -13.88
C GLY A 46 -31.00 11.31 -13.45
N ASN A 47 -30.99 10.31 -12.57
CA ASN A 47 -32.19 9.55 -12.13
C ASN A 47 -32.94 8.97 -13.34
N THR A 48 -32.24 8.11 -14.07
CA THR A 48 -32.73 7.49 -15.31
C THR A 48 -33.46 6.18 -15.06
N GLY A 49 -33.77 5.89 -13.79
CA GLY A 49 -34.58 4.77 -13.32
C GLY A 49 -33.78 3.68 -12.60
N GLY A 50 -34.43 3.05 -11.63
CA GLY A 50 -33.83 2.07 -10.73
C GLY A 50 -33.29 2.72 -9.47
N ASP A 51 -32.37 2.04 -8.79
CA ASP A 51 -31.69 2.58 -7.61
C ASP A 51 -30.33 3.18 -7.99
N GLU A 52 -29.99 4.31 -7.39
CA GLU A 52 -28.75 5.05 -7.64
C GLU A 52 -27.52 4.47 -6.95
N ILE A 53 -27.69 3.79 -5.81
CA ILE A 53 -26.57 3.16 -5.09
C ILE A 53 -26.86 1.67 -4.88
N TYR A 54 -25.86 0.84 -5.18
CA TYR A 54 -25.78 -0.55 -4.75
C TYR A 54 -24.58 -0.75 -3.82
N LEU A 55 -24.74 -1.59 -2.80
CA LEU A 55 -23.69 -1.94 -1.84
C LEU A 55 -23.81 -3.41 -1.44
N GLY A 56 -22.72 -4.17 -1.49
CA GLY A 56 -22.71 -5.55 -1.00
C GLY A 56 -21.59 -6.40 -1.59
N ILE A 57 -21.89 -7.68 -1.83
CA ILE A 57 -20.98 -8.61 -2.48
C ILE A 57 -21.02 -8.33 -4.00
N PRO A 58 -19.89 -8.47 -4.73
CA PRO A 58 -19.82 -8.29 -6.19
C PRO A 58 -20.87 -9.07 -6.97
N ASP A 59 -21.00 -8.75 -8.26
CA ASP A 59 -22.19 -9.02 -9.07
C ASP A 59 -23.42 -8.27 -8.56
N LEU A 60 -23.23 -6.98 -8.26
CA LEU A 60 -24.28 -6.06 -7.80
C LEU A 60 -25.44 -5.89 -8.79
N GLY A 61 -25.46 -6.58 -9.95
CA GLY A 61 -26.67 -6.73 -10.77
C GLY A 61 -27.69 -7.72 -10.16
N LEU A 62 -27.23 -8.66 -9.34
CA LEU A 62 -28.05 -9.63 -8.62
C LEU A 62 -28.57 -9.01 -7.32
N ALA A 63 -29.89 -8.93 -7.16
CA ALA A 63 -30.51 -8.28 -6.00
C ALA A 63 -30.15 -8.97 -4.67
N GLU A 64 -29.90 -10.28 -4.69
CA GLU A 64 -29.53 -11.06 -3.50
C GLU A 64 -28.12 -10.77 -2.98
N ASN A 65 -27.27 -10.13 -3.76
CA ASN A 65 -25.89 -9.78 -3.39
C ASN A 65 -25.78 -8.39 -2.76
N ARG A 66 -26.85 -7.59 -2.80
CA ARG A 66 -26.77 -6.16 -2.49
C ARG A 66 -27.87 -5.65 -1.55
N THR A 67 -27.58 -4.52 -0.95
CA THR A 67 -28.58 -3.53 -0.56
C THR A 67 -28.59 -2.41 -1.60
N ALA A 68 -29.71 -1.69 -1.71
CA ALA A 68 -29.91 -0.69 -2.74
C ALA A 68 -30.64 0.55 -2.23
N ARG A 69 -30.44 1.70 -2.88
CA ARG A 69 -31.17 2.93 -2.56
C ARG A 69 -31.51 3.76 -3.78
N ASP A 70 -32.81 3.96 -3.96
CA ASP A 70 -33.41 4.98 -4.82
C ASP A 70 -33.36 6.37 -4.14
N PHE A 71 -32.90 7.37 -4.88
CA PHE A 71 -32.81 8.78 -4.46
C PHE A 71 -34.11 9.56 -4.68
N GLY A 72 -35.03 9.02 -5.48
CA GLY A 72 -36.28 9.64 -5.87
C GLY A 72 -36.06 11.04 -6.46
N THR A 73 -36.91 11.98 -6.07
CA THR A 73 -36.90 13.34 -6.63
C THR A 73 -35.71 14.20 -6.22
N LYS A 74 -34.87 13.74 -5.29
CA LYS A 74 -33.69 14.48 -4.86
C LYS A 74 -32.53 14.31 -5.83
N GLY A 75 -32.36 13.08 -6.34
CA GLY A 75 -31.36 12.73 -7.34
C GLY A 75 -29.91 13.09 -6.95
N TRP A 76 -29.05 13.02 -7.96
CA TRP A 76 -27.65 13.42 -7.91
C TRP A 76 -27.49 14.94 -8.01
N GLY A 77 -26.53 15.50 -7.29
CA GLY A 77 -26.00 16.85 -7.52
C GLY A 77 -24.91 16.84 -8.59
N SER A 78 -24.44 18.03 -8.98
CA SER A 78 -23.26 18.17 -9.86
C SER A 78 -21.96 17.75 -9.17
N GLU A 79 -21.93 17.80 -7.84
CA GLU A 79 -20.84 17.33 -7.00
C GLU A 79 -21.43 16.65 -5.78
N ASN A 80 -20.93 15.45 -5.48
CA ASN A 80 -21.50 14.58 -4.44
C ASN A 80 -20.36 14.03 -3.59
N GLU A 81 -20.41 14.26 -2.28
CA GLU A 81 -19.46 13.65 -1.36
C GLU A 81 -19.81 12.18 -1.19
N ILE A 82 -18.84 11.31 -1.43
CA ILE A 82 -19.00 9.87 -1.21
C ILE A 82 -18.12 9.40 -0.06
N PHE A 83 -18.61 8.38 0.62
CA PHE A 83 -17.94 7.67 1.69
C PHE A 83 -18.21 6.19 1.47
N PHE A 84 -17.19 5.35 1.52
CA PHE A 84 -17.30 3.89 1.45
C PHE A 84 -16.34 3.29 2.46
N ARG A 85 -16.84 2.44 3.35
CA ARG A 85 -16.03 1.77 4.37
C ARG A 85 -16.34 0.30 4.48
N TYR A 86 -15.35 -0.44 4.94
CA TYR A 86 -15.51 -1.71 5.61
C TYR A 86 -15.16 -1.53 7.09
N ASP A 87 -16.04 -1.95 7.97
CA ASP A 87 -15.84 -1.94 9.42
C ASP A 87 -15.77 -3.40 9.93
N PRO A 88 -14.58 -3.93 10.29
CA PRO A 88 -14.43 -5.31 10.72
C PRO A 88 -14.96 -5.56 12.15
N VAL A 89 -15.18 -4.50 12.93
CA VAL A 89 -15.71 -4.63 14.30
C VAL A 89 -17.22 -4.89 14.26
N GLU A 90 -17.93 -4.12 13.44
CA GLU A 90 -19.37 -4.27 13.22
C GLU A 90 -19.71 -5.29 12.11
N ASP A 91 -18.68 -5.79 11.40
CA ASP A 91 -18.78 -6.69 10.25
C ASP A 91 -19.75 -6.18 9.18
N GLU A 92 -19.54 -4.93 8.72
CA GLU A 92 -20.40 -4.31 7.73
C GLU A 92 -19.64 -3.54 6.66
N LEU A 93 -20.17 -3.56 5.44
CA LEU A 93 -19.88 -2.51 4.47
C LEU A 93 -20.86 -1.36 4.69
N HIS A 94 -20.39 -0.13 4.53
CA HIS A 94 -21.23 1.04 4.71
C HIS A 94 -20.85 2.13 3.70
N THR A 95 -21.85 2.77 3.11
CA THR A 95 -21.65 3.91 2.22
C THR A 95 -22.58 5.07 2.57
N VAL A 96 -22.04 6.28 2.45
CA VAL A 96 -22.80 7.52 2.59
C VAL A 96 -22.57 8.36 1.34
N VAL A 97 -23.65 8.92 0.80
CA VAL A 97 -23.60 9.85 -0.33
C VAL A 97 -24.33 11.13 0.08
N LYS A 98 -23.64 12.27 0.02
CA LYS A 98 -24.26 13.58 0.17
C LYS A 98 -24.38 14.24 -1.19
N THR A 99 -25.61 14.45 -1.65
CA THR A 99 -25.89 15.10 -2.95
C THR A 99 -26.17 16.60 -2.80
N SER A 100 -26.34 17.09 -1.57
CA SER A 100 -26.44 18.50 -1.23
C SER A 100 -26.14 18.72 0.27
N PRO A 101 -26.00 19.98 0.75
CA PRO A 101 -25.86 20.26 2.18
C PRO A 101 -27.00 19.74 3.06
N THR A 102 -28.13 19.36 2.47
CA THR A 102 -29.34 18.92 3.20
C THR A 102 -29.82 17.52 2.81
N THR A 103 -29.15 16.86 1.86
CA THR A 103 -29.55 15.55 1.34
C THR A 103 -28.42 14.56 1.54
N THR A 104 -28.71 13.50 2.30
CA THR A 104 -27.76 12.40 2.56
C THR A 104 -28.49 11.07 2.40
N PHE A 105 -27.83 10.14 1.73
CA PHE A 105 -28.26 8.76 1.56
C PHE A 105 -27.23 7.84 2.19
N THR A 106 -27.71 6.76 2.80
CA THR A 106 -26.87 5.78 3.50
C THR A 106 -27.34 4.38 3.18
N LEU A 107 -26.40 3.48 2.92
CA LEU A 107 -26.64 2.04 2.87
C LEU A 107 -25.66 1.33 3.80
N THR A 108 -26.12 0.23 4.36
CA THR A 108 -25.33 -0.68 5.18
C THR A 108 -25.58 -2.09 4.66
N TYR A 109 -24.52 -2.85 4.42
CA TYR A 109 -24.57 -4.28 4.11
C TYR A 109 -23.99 -5.05 5.32
N PRO A 110 -24.84 -5.63 6.18
CA PRO A 110 -24.42 -6.19 7.46
C PRO A 110 -23.95 -7.65 7.34
N ASN A 111 -23.16 -8.08 8.33
CA ASN A 111 -22.58 -9.41 8.46
C ASN A 111 -21.76 -9.81 7.24
N PHE A 112 -20.96 -8.87 6.72
CA PHE A 112 -20.23 -9.01 5.46
C PHE A 112 -19.43 -10.31 5.39
N SER A 113 -18.61 -10.59 6.41
CA SER A 113 -17.79 -11.79 6.51
C SER A 113 -18.61 -13.08 6.42
N THR A 114 -19.79 -13.12 7.06
CA THR A 114 -20.64 -14.32 7.08
C THR A 114 -21.43 -14.52 5.79
N GLN A 115 -21.67 -13.45 5.02
CA GLN A 115 -22.36 -13.52 3.74
C GLN A 115 -21.47 -14.06 2.62
N LEU A 116 -20.16 -13.82 2.68
CA LEU A 116 -19.19 -14.25 1.65
C LEU A 116 -19.32 -15.74 1.27
N PRO A 117 -19.19 -16.71 2.21
CA PRO A 117 -19.32 -18.13 1.86
C PRO A 117 -20.74 -18.50 1.41
N LEU A 118 -21.77 -17.80 1.90
CA LEU A 118 -23.16 -18.01 1.48
C LEU A 118 -23.40 -17.55 0.03
N LYS A 119 -22.55 -16.65 -0.48
CA LYS A 119 -22.54 -16.21 -1.88
C LYS A 119 -21.47 -16.90 -2.71
N GLY A 120 -20.89 -17.99 -2.19
CA GLY A 120 -19.92 -18.81 -2.92
C GLY A 120 -18.52 -18.19 -3.02
N LYS A 121 -18.20 -17.21 -2.18
CA LYS A 121 -16.84 -16.67 -2.09
C LYS A 121 -15.92 -17.62 -1.33
N THR A 122 -14.68 -17.71 -1.77
CA THR A 122 -13.66 -18.61 -1.23
C THR A 122 -12.90 -17.97 -0.08
N PHE A 123 -12.61 -16.67 -0.20
CA PHE A 123 -11.84 -15.91 0.79
C PHE A 123 -12.73 -15.09 1.73
N GLY A 124 -12.21 -14.85 2.92
CA GLY A 124 -12.80 -13.95 3.92
C GLY A 124 -12.19 -12.54 3.85
N PRO A 125 -12.75 -11.60 4.62
CA PRO A 125 -12.25 -10.22 4.65
C PRO A 125 -10.84 -10.12 5.23
N ASP A 126 -10.36 -11.14 5.95
CA ASP A 126 -8.99 -11.26 6.46
C ASP A 126 -7.91 -11.27 5.35
N ARG A 127 -8.32 -11.50 4.10
CA ARG A 127 -7.43 -11.52 2.93
C ARG A 127 -7.54 -10.28 2.04
N LEU A 128 -8.36 -9.28 2.41
CA LEU A 128 -8.55 -8.07 1.59
C LEU A 128 -7.25 -7.26 1.51
N ASN A 129 -6.74 -7.09 0.29
CA ASN A 129 -5.49 -6.36 0.03
C ASN A 129 -5.48 -5.63 -1.33
N LEU A 130 -6.60 -5.64 -2.06
CA LEU A 130 -6.77 -4.95 -3.33
C LEU A 130 -8.06 -4.14 -3.34
N MET A 131 -8.00 -2.97 -3.99
CA MET A 131 -9.19 -2.20 -4.35
C MET A 131 -9.16 -1.83 -5.83
N GLN A 132 -10.24 -2.09 -6.55
CA GLN A 132 -10.44 -1.67 -7.93
C GLN A 132 -11.41 -0.49 -7.96
N ILE A 133 -11.08 0.55 -8.74
CA ILE A 133 -11.92 1.71 -8.99
C ILE A 133 -12.19 1.77 -10.49
N SER A 134 -13.44 1.61 -10.89
CA SER A 134 -13.91 1.74 -12.27
C SER A 134 -14.74 2.99 -12.43
N VAL A 135 -14.37 3.87 -13.36
CA VAL A 135 -15.17 5.04 -13.76
C VAL A 135 -15.62 4.85 -15.20
N VAL A 136 -16.94 4.88 -15.41
CA VAL A 136 -17.57 4.63 -16.71
C VAL A 136 -18.49 5.79 -17.06
N CYS A 137 -18.37 6.30 -18.28
CA CYS A 137 -19.25 7.32 -18.83
C CYS A 137 -19.58 6.98 -20.29
N ARG A 138 -20.66 6.22 -20.51
CA ARG A 138 -21.08 5.79 -21.86
C ARG A 138 -22.52 6.20 -22.18
N ASP A 139 -22.98 7.35 -21.68
CA ASP A 139 -24.31 7.84 -22.06
C ASP A 139 -24.30 8.31 -23.53
N PRO A 140 -24.92 7.55 -24.47
CA PRO A 140 -24.76 7.78 -25.90
C PRO A 140 -25.41 9.08 -26.39
N ASP A 141 -26.38 9.61 -25.64
CA ASP A 141 -27.08 10.84 -26.00
C ASP A 141 -26.38 12.10 -25.50
N SER A 142 -25.30 11.91 -24.72
CA SER A 142 -24.52 12.98 -24.13
C SER A 142 -23.06 12.89 -24.51
N GLN A 143 -22.74 13.37 -25.72
CA GLN A 143 -21.36 13.56 -26.16
C GLN A 143 -20.59 14.59 -25.29
N THR A 144 -21.24 15.22 -24.31
CA THR A 144 -20.65 16.22 -23.41
C THR A 144 -20.69 15.80 -21.94
N SER A 145 -21.20 14.60 -21.62
CA SER A 145 -21.21 14.12 -20.24
C SER A 145 -19.84 13.66 -19.81
N SER A 146 -19.55 13.90 -18.53
CA SER A 146 -18.38 13.35 -17.87
C SER A 146 -18.71 12.91 -16.46
N VAL A 147 -18.05 11.84 -16.05
CA VAL A 147 -18.06 11.31 -14.70
C VAL A 147 -16.62 11.33 -14.21
N SER A 148 -16.38 11.94 -13.06
CA SER A 148 -15.10 11.84 -12.38
C SER A 148 -15.26 11.64 -10.90
N LEU A 149 -14.31 10.93 -10.32
CA LEU A 149 -14.16 10.76 -8.88
C LEU A 149 -12.91 11.51 -8.45
N ASN A 150 -13.10 12.70 -7.90
CA ASN A 150 -12.04 13.64 -7.57
C ASN A 150 -11.67 13.59 -6.10
N GLU A 151 -10.42 13.96 -5.80
CA GLU A 151 -9.91 14.13 -4.44
C GLU A 151 -10.24 12.92 -3.55
N VAL A 152 -9.84 11.75 -4.04
CA VAL A 152 -10.06 10.50 -3.34
C VAL A 152 -9.02 10.34 -2.24
N TYR A 153 -9.48 9.97 -1.05
CA TYR A 153 -8.62 9.63 0.08
C TYR A 153 -8.98 8.25 0.61
N LEU A 154 -7.96 7.45 0.87
CA LEU A 154 -8.04 6.17 1.59
C LEU A 154 -7.41 6.36 2.97
N ASP A 155 -8.23 6.28 4.01
CA ASP A 155 -7.85 6.52 5.40
C ASP A 155 -7.01 7.81 5.60
N GLY A 156 -7.45 8.87 4.92
CA GLY A 156 -6.82 10.20 4.95
C GLY A 156 -5.64 10.40 4.01
N HIS A 157 -5.17 9.36 3.32
CA HIS A 157 -4.08 9.43 2.36
C HIS A 157 -4.64 9.64 0.95
N SER A 158 -4.15 10.65 0.23
CA SER A 158 -4.63 10.97 -1.12
C SER A 158 -4.29 9.85 -2.11
N LEU A 159 -5.30 9.43 -2.88
CA LEU A 159 -5.17 8.58 -4.06
C LEU A 159 -5.23 9.38 -5.37
N GLY A 160 -5.52 10.68 -5.30
CA GLY A 160 -5.65 11.56 -6.46
C GLY A 160 -7.09 11.62 -7.02
N SER A 161 -7.21 11.73 -8.35
CA SER A 161 -8.49 11.87 -9.04
C SER A 161 -8.58 10.91 -10.22
N PHE A 162 -9.75 10.32 -10.41
CA PHE A 162 -10.03 9.30 -11.41
C PHE A 162 -11.06 9.83 -12.40
N THR A 163 -10.69 9.92 -13.67
CA THR A 163 -11.56 10.46 -14.73
C THR A 163 -11.48 9.57 -15.96
N ALA A 164 -12.64 9.23 -16.53
CA ALA A 164 -12.73 8.44 -17.75
C ALA A 164 -13.53 9.19 -18.82
N SER A 165 -13.12 9.03 -20.08
CA SER A 165 -13.90 9.50 -21.23
C SER A 165 -14.98 8.49 -21.64
N GLU A 166 -14.73 7.19 -21.47
CA GLU A 166 -15.71 6.12 -21.72
C GLU A 166 -15.68 5.06 -20.62
N TRP A 167 -14.49 4.53 -20.33
CA TRP A 167 -14.25 3.55 -19.28
C TRP A 167 -12.76 3.62 -18.92
N SER A 168 -12.47 3.74 -17.64
CA SER A 168 -11.11 3.55 -17.11
C SER A 168 -11.17 2.82 -15.77
N ASP A 169 -10.20 1.96 -15.54
CA ASP A 169 -9.99 1.27 -14.27
C ASP A 169 -8.68 1.72 -13.64
N TRP A 170 -8.65 1.66 -12.31
CA TRP A 170 -7.45 1.82 -11.50
C TRP A 170 -7.47 0.77 -10.40
N THR A 171 -6.29 0.31 -10.02
CA THR A 171 -6.11 -0.65 -8.94
C THR A 171 -5.26 -0.02 -7.85
N VAL A 172 -5.71 -0.11 -6.61
CA VAL A 172 -4.98 0.29 -5.41
C VAL A 172 -4.45 -0.97 -4.73
N VAL A 173 -3.14 -1.02 -4.54
CA VAL A 173 -2.39 -2.14 -3.94
C VAL A 173 -1.44 -1.63 -2.85
N GLY A 174 -0.78 -2.54 -2.13
CA GLY A 174 0.14 -2.17 -1.04
C GLY A 174 -0.59 -1.63 0.20
N TYR A 175 -1.90 -1.88 0.32
CA TYR A 175 -2.71 -1.50 1.46
C TYR A 175 -3.40 -2.73 2.07
N ASP A 176 -3.35 -2.84 3.40
CA ASP A 176 -4.04 -3.91 4.13
C ASP A 176 -5.49 -3.50 4.40
N PHE A 177 -6.41 -3.88 3.51
CA PHE A 177 -7.83 -3.59 3.65
C PHE A 177 -8.53 -4.54 4.66
N SER A 178 -7.85 -5.59 5.14
CA SER A 178 -8.42 -6.55 6.09
C SER A 178 -8.74 -5.95 7.45
N GLN A 179 -8.02 -4.87 7.82
CA GLN A 179 -8.21 -4.13 9.07
C GLN A 179 -9.35 -3.11 9.00
N GLY A 180 -10.11 -3.11 7.90
CA GLY A 180 -11.08 -2.07 7.60
C GLY A 180 -10.44 -0.90 6.85
N PHE A 181 -11.29 -0.10 6.23
CA PHE A 181 -10.84 1.06 5.49
C PHE A 181 -11.93 2.12 5.41
N VAL A 182 -11.53 3.36 5.17
CA VAL A 182 -12.43 4.46 4.80
C VAL A 182 -11.95 5.12 3.51
N LEU A 183 -12.71 4.93 2.44
CA LEU A 183 -12.56 5.68 1.21
C LEU A 183 -13.53 6.86 1.18
N THR A 184 -13.00 8.04 0.88
CA THR A 184 -13.78 9.25 0.64
C THR A 184 -13.43 9.86 -0.70
N GLY A 185 -14.31 10.66 -1.28
CA GLY A 185 -14.04 11.37 -2.53
C GLY A 185 -15.22 12.22 -2.96
N ARG A 186 -15.07 12.90 -4.09
CA ARG A 186 -16.13 13.71 -4.69
C ARG A 186 -16.48 13.21 -6.08
N LEU A 187 -17.67 12.64 -6.20
CA LEU A 187 -18.25 12.25 -7.46
C LEU A 187 -18.80 13.49 -8.17
N VAL A 188 -18.11 13.91 -9.23
CA VAL A 188 -18.45 15.06 -10.05
C VAL A 188 -19.12 14.60 -11.33
N LEU A 189 -20.28 15.18 -11.59
CA LEU A 189 -21.14 14.87 -12.73
C LEU A 189 -21.34 16.14 -13.56
N SER A 190 -20.97 16.09 -14.83
CA SER A 190 -21.19 17.17 -15.79
C SER A 190 -21.92 16.63 -17.01
N GLY A 191 -22.79 17.44 -17.59
CA GLY A 191 -23.58 17.10 -18.77
C GLY A 191 -24.90 16.37 -18.46
N PRO A 192 -25.76 16.18 -19.48
CA PRO A 192 -27.03 15.48 -19.33
C PRO A 192 -26.83 13.96 -19.20
N PHE A 193 -27.51 13.33 -18.25
CA PHE A 193 -27.56 11.88 -18.13
C PHE A 193 -28.99 11.42 -18.41
N SER A 194 -29.27 11.04 -19.66
CA SER A 194 -30.62 10.73 -20.14
C SER A 194 -30.89 9.23 -20.16
N ASN A 195 -29.84 8.42 -20.33
CA ASN A 195 -29.93 6.95 -20.39
C ASN A 195 -28.83 6.26 -19.56
N SER A 196 -28.25 7.00 -18.61
CA SER A 196 -27.08 6.56 -17.83
C SER A 196 -27.24 5.20 -17.17
N GLN A 197 -28.38 4.86 -16.55
CA GLN A 197 -28.67 3.59 -15.87
C GLN A 197 -27.42 2.78 -15.44
N GLU A 198 -26.96 1.80 -16.23
CA GLU A 198 -25.71 1.04 -16.02
C GLU A 198 -24.57 1.45 -16.99
N LEU A 199 -24.86 2.32 -17.97
CA LEU A 199 -23.93 2.84 -18.97
C LEU A 199 -22.95 3.86 -18.40
N SER A 200 -23.35 4.63 -17.40
CA SER A 200 -22.45 5.52 -16.66
C SER A 200 -22.55 5.20 -15.18
N LYS A 201 -21.40 4.92 -14.57
CA LYS A 201 -21.30 4.49 -13.17
C LYS A 201 -19.89 4.72 -12.63
N VAL A 202 -19.78 4.77 -11.31
CA VAL A 202 -18.54 4.53 -10.60
C VAL A 202 -18.74 3.27 -9.77
N GLU A 203 -17.86 2.29 -9.94
CA GLU A 203 -17.88 1.03 -9.20
C GLU A 203 -16.55 0.87 -8.47
N ILE A 204 -16.60 0.69 -7.16
CA ILE A 204 -15.43 0.47 -6.34
C ILE A 204 -15.59 -0.92 -5.73
N LYS A 205 -14.61 -1.78 -5.97
CA LYS A 205 -14.57 -3.13 -5.43
C LYS A 205 -13.36 -3.29 -4.53
N VAL A 206 -13.50 -4.16 -3.54
CA VAL A 206 -12.39 -4.63 -2.71
C VAL A 206 -12.32 -6.14 -2.79
N GLY A 207 -11.11 -6.66 -2.88
CA GLY A 207 -10.87 -8.05 -3.19
C GLY A 207 -9.55 -8.56 -2.68
N VAL A 208 -9.24 -9.76 -3.13
CA VAL A 208 -8.03 -10.51 -2.79
C VAL A 208 -7.15 -10.59 -4.03
N LEU A 209 -5.88 -10.26 -3.81
CA LEU A 209 -4.77 -10.51 -4.70
C LEU A 209 -3.78 -11.41 -3.96
N LEU A 210 -3.71 -12.67 -4.33
CA LEU A 210 -2.88 -13.66 -3.65
C LEU A 210 -1.39 -13.47 -4.00
N CYS A 211 -1.12 -13.18 -5.26
CA CYS A 211 0.18 -12.82 -5.78
C CYS A 211 0.17 -11.35 -6.23
N GLN A 212 0.93 -10.50 -5.52
CA GLN A 212 1.16 -9.14 -5.96
C GLN A 212 2.34 -9.12 -6.95
N ASP A 213 2.01 -9.38 -8.21
CA ASP A 213 2.91 -9.39 -9.37
C ASP A 213 2.46 -8.25 -10.31
N LEU A 214 3.04 -7.07 -10.11
CA LEU A 214 2.58 -5.83 -10.73
C LEU A 214 3.10 -5.66 -12.15
N ASP A 215 4.27 -6.22 -12.47
CA ASP A 215 4.87 -6.15 -13.80
C ASP A 215 4.65 -7.40 -14.67
N ARG A 216 4.11 -8.46 -14.06
CA ARG A 216 3.61 -9.69 -14.69
C ARG A 216 4.70 -10.63 -15.18
N ASP A 217 5.82 -10.69 -14.47
CA ASP A 217 6.88 -11.65 -14.77
C ASP A 217 6.74 -13.00 -14.03
N GLY A 218 5.84 -13.07 -13.05
CA GLY A 218 5.50 -14.28 -12.30
C GLY A 218 6.12 -14.36 -10.90
N TRP A 219 6.97 -13.39 -10.54
CA TRP A 219 7.42 -13.15 -9.17
C TRP A 219 6.59 -12.03 -8.55
N GLY A 220 6.65 -11.87 -7.23
CA GLY A 220 5.83 -10.85 -6.58
C GLY A 220 6.50 -10.21 -5.39
N ASN A 221 6.04 -9.01 -5.06
CA ASN A 221 6.48 -8.25 -3.89
C ASN A 221 5.28 -7.83 -3.03
N PRO A 222 5.04 -8.49 -1.88
CA PRO A 222 5.92 -9.45 -1.21
C PRO A 222 5.93 -10.84 -1.88
N ALA A 223 7.00 -11.59 -1.61
CA ALA A 223 7.10 -13.01 -1.94
C ALA A 223 5.86 -13.78 -1.45
N SER A 224 5.25 -14.57 -2.33
CA SER A 224 4.02 -15.31 -2.03
C SER A 224 4.05 -16.69 -2.68
N GLU A 225 3.65 -17.73 -1.95
CA GLU A 225 3.46 -19.09 -2.48
C GLU A 225 2.31 -19.16 -3.51
N ASP A 226 1.47 -18.12 -3.55
CA ASP A 226 0.40 -17.99 -4.52
C ASP A 226 0.89 -17.39 -5.86
N CYS A 227 2.13 -16.89 -5.92
CA CYS A 227 2.78 -16.49 -7.17
C CYS A 227 3.24 -17.69 -8.00
N SER A 228 3.49 -17.47 -9.30
CA SER A 228 4.07 -18.53 -10.15
C SER A 228 5.42 -18.97 -9.61
N GLN A 229 6.15 -18.04 -9.00
CA GLN A 229 7.40 -18.27 -8.30
C GLN A 229 7.32 -17.68 -6.88
N PRO A 230 7.66 -18.44 -5.83
CA PRO A 230 7.45 -18.02 -4.44
C PRO A 230 8.54 -17.07 -3.91
N GLN A 231 9.55 -16.72 -4.71
CA GLN A 231 10.61 -15.80 -4.30
C GLN A 231 10.17 -14.33 -4.43
N LEU A 232 10.85 -13.47 -3.67
CA LEU A 232 10.63 -12.02 -3.70
C LEU A 232 11.09 -11.45 -5.03
N ASP A 233 10.24 -10.64 -5.64
CA ASP A 233 10.65 -9.70 -6.67
C ASP A 233 11.18 -8.40 -6.00
N CYS A 234 12.43 -8.05 -6.31
CA CYS A 234 13.08 -6.86 -5.76
C CYS A 234 12.68 -5.57 -6.49
N ASP A 235 12.15 -5.64 -7.72
CA ASP A 235 11.59 -4.51 -8.47
C ASP A 235 10.33 -4.94 -9.23
N ASP A 236 9.22 -5.01 -8.48
CA ASP A 236 7.84 -5.30 -8.90
C ASP A 236 7.23 -4.18 -9.77
N SER A 237 8.04 -3.58 -10.63
CA SER A 237 7.66 -2.57 -11.62
C SER A 237 8.41 -2.76 -12.94
N ASN A 238 9.34 -3.72 -13.00
CA ASN A 238 10.22 -3.96 -14.11
C ASN A 238 10.38 -5.47 -14.37
N PRO A 239 9.69 -6.03 -15.38
CA PRO A 239 9.62 -7.48 -15.60
C PRO A 239 10.94 -8.10 -16.11
N ALA A 240 11.99 -7.28 -16.20
CA ALA A 240 13.35 -7.71 -16.50
C ALA A 240 14.19 -7.92 -15.23
N VAL A 241 13.69 -7.54 -14.05
CA VAL A 241 14.35 -7.67 -12.76
C VAL A 241 13.58 -8.70 -11.94
N ASN A 242 14.17 -9.87 -11.68
CA ASN A 242 13.55 -10.94 -10.90
C ASN A 242 14.57 -12.04 -10.56
N PRO A 243 14.26 -12.93 -9.59
CA PRO A 243 15.12 -14.05 -9.19
C PRO A 243 15.62 -15.03 -10.26
N ALA A 244 15.15 -14.94 -11.52
CA ALA A 244 15.64 -15.75 -12.62
C ALA A 244 16.23 -14.94 -13.79
N ALA A 245 16.31 -13.62 -13.64
CA ALA A 245 17.01 -12.76 -14.58
C ALA A 245 18.51 -13.05 -14.54
N ALA A 246 19.24 -12.53 -15.52
CA ALA A 246 20.70 -12.57 -15.53
C ALA A 246 21.21 -11.18 -15.23
N GLU A 247 22.18 -11.07 -14.33
CA GLU A 247 22.77 -9.79 -13.94
C GLU A 247 23.34 -9.02 -15.13
N VAL A 248 22.90 -7.75 -15.31
CA VAL A 248 23.37 -6.84 -16.36
C VAL A 248 24.39 -5.86 -15.78
N CYS A 249 25.64 -6.32 -15.73
CA CYS A 249 26.72 -5.54 -15.13
C CYS A 249 26.88 -4.11 -15.65
N ASN A 250 27.04 -3.19 -14.70
CA ASN A 250 27.24 -1.74 -14.83
C ASN A 250 25.96 -0.94 -15.18
N ASN A 251 24.78 -1.44 -14.84
CA ASN A 251 23.52 -0.71 -14.94
C ASN A 251 23.08 -0.08 -13.59
N GLY A 252 23.69 -0.47 -12.47
CA GLY A 252 23.34 0.02 -11.14
C GLY A 252 22.13 -0.67 -10.49
N ILE A 253 21.67 -1.79 -11.04
CA ILE A 253 20.47 -2.53 -10.62
C ILE A 253 20.93 -3.92 -10.15
N ASP A 254 20.25 -4.47 -9.15
CA ASP A 254 20.30 -5.89 -8.80
C ASP A 254 19.26 -6.57 -9.70
N ASP A 255 19.67 -7.07 -10.87
CA ASP A 255 18.71 -7.55 -11.88
C ASP A 255 18.14 -8.92 -11.49
N ASP A 256 18.91 -9.75 -10.78
CA ASP A 256 18.51 -11.10 -10.40
C ASP A 256 18.03 -11.25 -8.94
N CYS A 257 17.87 -10.15 -8.23
CA CYS A 257 17.32 -10.08 -6.88
C CYS A 257 18.04 -10.95 -5.84
N ASP A 258 19.34 -11.20 -6.02
CA ASP A 258 20.15 -11.97 -5.07
C ASP A 258 20.73 -11.12 -3.92
N GLY A 259 20.55 -9.80 -4.01
CA GLY A 259 20.99 -8.80 -3.05
C GLY A 259 22.33 -8.13 -3.39
N PHE A 260 22.90 -8.41 -4.56
CA PHE A 260 24.09 -7.77 -5.08
C PHE A 260 23.79 -7.03 -6.39
N ALA A 261 24.65 -6.09 -6.75
CA ALA A 261 24.50 -5.32 -7.99
C ALA A 261 25.87 -5.03 -8.58
N ASP A 262 25.97 -5.11 -9.91
CA ASP A 262 27.14 -4.79 -10.70
C ASP A 262 28.45 -5.42 -10.17
N GLY A 263 29.48 -4.62 -9.86
CA GLY A 263 30.76 -5.10 -9.35
C GLY A 263 30.72 -5.69 -7.94
N GLY A 264 29.59 -5.54 -7.23
CA GLY A 264 29.31 -6.25 -5.99
C GLY A 264 28.81 -7.68 -6.24
N ASP A 265 28.37 -7.95 -7.47
CA ASP A 265 27.71 -9.18 -7.87
C ASP A 265 28.71 -10.27 -8.33
N PRO A 266 28.61 -11.51 -7.80
CA PRO A 266 29.41 -12.65 -8.23
C PRO A 266 29.27 -13.01 -9.73
N ASP A 267 28.10 -12.82 -10.32
CA ASP A 267 27.82 -13.14 -11.72
C ASP A 267 28.51 -12.16 -12.67
N CYS A 268 28.73 -10.91 -12.21
CA CYS A 268 29.56 -9.93 -12.88
C CYS A 268 31.08 -10.19 -12.77
N ALA A 269 31.53 -11.02 -11.84
CA ALA A 269 32.95 -11.36 -11.71
C ALA A 269 33.47 -12.21 -12.89
N SER A 270 32.58 -12.80 -13.68
CA SER A 270 32.90 -13.58 -14.89
C SER A 270 32.91 -12.75 -16.18
N ALA A 271 32.42 -11.50 -16.14
CA ALA A 271 32.44 -10.61 -17.30
C ALA A 271 33.90 -10.24 -17.64
N PRO A 272 34.35 -10.42 -18.90
CA PRO A 272 35.72 -10.14 -19.30
C PRO A 272 35.96 -8.61 -19.30
N GLY A 273 36.29 -8.07 -18.14
CA GLY A 273 36.52 -6.64 -17.92
C GLY A 273 36.84 -6.26 -16.48
N TRP A 274 36.45 -7.08 -15.48
CA TRP A 274 36.75 -6.79 -14.07
C TRP A 274 38.02 -7.50 -13.59
N SER A 275 39.18 -6.90 -13.82
CA SER A 275 40.37 -7.27 -13.04
C SER A 275 40.32 -6.56 -11.69
N VAL A 276 39.86 -7.26 -10.64
CA VAL A 276 40.26 -6.93 -9.26
C VAL A 276 41.75 -7.24 -9.12
N GLY A 277 42.58 -6.33 -9.62
CA GLY A 277 44.01 -6.28 -9.33
C GLY A 277 44.21 -5.72 -7.93
N GLY A 278 43.90 -6.51 -6.91
CA GLY A 278 44.08 -6.17 -5.50
C GLY A 278 45.14 -7.04 -4.83
N THR A 279 46.33 -7.16 -5.40
CA THR A 279 47.50 -7.52 -4.59
C THR A 279 47.93 -6.26 -3.84
N GLU A 280 47.84 -6.29 -2.51
CA GLU A 280 48.52 -5.41 -1.54
C GLU A 280 48.99 -4.05 -2.08
N ALA A 281 48.20 -2.99 -1.84
CA ALA A 281 48.67 -1.63 -2.03
C ALA A 281 49.70 -1.28 -0.93
N GLU A 282 50.98 -1.60 -1.16
CA GLU A 282 52.05 -0.84 -0.52
C GLU A 282 52.07 0.56 -1.13
N ALA A 283 51.61 1.54 -0.34
CA ALA A 283 51.76 2.95 -0.68
C ALA A 283 53.26 3.32 -0.65
N SER A 284 53.90 3.34 -1.82
CA SER A 284 55.23 3.93 -1.98
C SER A 284 55.11 5.46 -1.98
N ILE A 285 55.39 6.08 -0.82
CA ILE A 285 55.61 7.52 -0.71
C ILE A 285 57.10 7.78 -0.99
N SER A 286 57.42 8.34 -2.15
CA SER A 286 58.75 8.91 -2.39
C SER A 286 58.84 10.28 -1.71
N GLY A 287 59.36 10.31 -0.49
CA GLY A 287 59.63 11.53 0.25
C GLY A 287 60.85 11.35 1.13
N GLN A 288 61.94 12.05 0.79
CA GLN A 288 63.19 12.06 1.55
C GLN A 288 62.92 12.50 3.00
N ALA A 289 63.20 11.65 3.98
CA ALA A 289 63.03 11.97 5.40
C ALA A 289 64.14 12.93 5.88
N PRO A 290 63.84 14.07 6.52
CA PRO A 290 64.73 14.67 7.50
C PRO A 290 64.45 14.10 8.90
N ALA A 291 65.42 14.28 9.79
CA ALA A 291 65.64 13.50 11.00
C ALA A 291 64.53 13.55 12.06
N ARG A 292 64.49 12.44 12.80
CA ARG A 292 63.66 12.07 13.96
C ARG A 292 63.65 13.13 15.07
N THR A 293 62.47 13.64 15.46
CA THR A 293 62.17 14.09 16.82
C THR A 293 60.81 13.55 17.26
N SER A 294 60.74 13.13 18.51
CA SER A 294 59.66 12.35 19.12
C SER A 294 58.55 13.24 19.67
N GLU A 295 57.37 13.26 19.04
CA GLU A 295 56.13 13.68 19.71
C GLU A 295 54.96 12.81 19.20
N SER A 296 54.24 12.21 20.14
CA SER A 296 53.12 11.28 19.94
C SER A 296 51.83 12.03 19.62
N TYR A 297 51.21 11.75 18.46
CA TYR A 297 49.86 12.21 18.13
C TYR A 297 48.83 11.15 18.54
N ASN A 298 47.89 11.53 19.43
CA ASN A 298 46.75 10.72 19.82
C ASN A 298 45.75 10.60 18.66
N PHE A 299 45.39 9.39 18.27
CA PHE A 299 44.27 9.15 17.35
C PHE A 299 42.99 8.96 18.18
N ALA A 300 42.07 9.93 18.11
CA ALA A 300 40.74 9.81 18.71
C ALA A 300 39.79 9.16 17.69
N ILE A 301 39.32 7.95 17.98
CA ILE A 301 38.23 7.31 17.22
C ILE A 301 36.90 7.81 17.83
N ALA A 302 36.13 8.57 17.06
CA ALA A 302 34.80 8.99 17.43
C ALA A 302 33.79 7.87 17.10
N PHE A 303 33.13 7.31 18.11
CA PHE A 303 31.97 6.44 17.93
C PHE A 303 30.70 7.30 18.01
N LEU A 304 29.92 7.33 16.93
CA LEU A 304 28.55 7.83 16.91
C LEU A 304 27.66 6.86 17.70
N PHE A 305 27.05 7.33 18.79
CA PHE A 305 26.09 6.57 19.58
C PHE A 305 24.66 6.81 19.07
N ALA A 306 23.94 5.74 18.72
CA ALA A 306 22.49 5.74 18.65
C ALA A 306 21.90 5.72 20.08
N PRO A 307 20.81 6.46 20.38
CA PRO A 307 20.20 6.48 21.70
C PRO A 307 19.43 5.16 21.96
N GLY A 308 19.86 4.38 22.96
CA GLY A 308 19.09 3.21 23.43
C GLY A 308 19.88 2.04 24.03
N ALA A 309 21.20 1.99 23.91
CA ALA A 309 21.98 0.86 24.43
C ALA A 309 22.20 0.94 25.95
N THR A 310 21.63 0.00 26.69
CA THR A 310 21.90 -0.21 28.13
C THR A 310 23.27 -0.87 28.30
N ILE A 311 24.19 -0.20 29.02
CA ILE A 311 25.56 -0.68 29.26
C ILE A 311 25.57 -1.66 30.45
N LEU A 312 25.89 -2.93 30.18
CA LEU A 312 26.23 -3.92 31.21
C LEU A 312 27.72 -3.76 31.59
N LEU A 313 28.00 -3.17 32.76
CA LEU A 313 29.36 -2.95 33.27
C LEU A 313 29.97 -4.25 33.82
N LEU A 314 30.75 -4.96 33.01
CA LEU A 314 31.68 -6.00 33.49
C LEU A 314 32.97 -5.34 34.00
N ARG A 315 33.17 -5.33 35.33
CA ARG A 315 34.44 -4.94 35.97
C ARG A 315 35.52 -5.97 35.65
N ARG A 316 36.54 -5.60 34.85
CA ARG A 316 37.82 -6.32 34.76
C ARG A 316 38.61 -6.12 36.06
N LEU A 317 38.86 -7.20 36.80
CA LEU A 317 39.87 -7.24 37.87
C LEU A 317 41.26 -7.22 37.23
N ALA A 318 42.03 -6.18 37.54
CA ALA A 318 43.42 -6.02 37.09
C ALA A 318 44.36 -7.00 37.83
N ALA A 319 45.13 -7.76 37.07
CA ALA A 319 46.22 -8.60 37.58
C ALA A 319 47.38 -7.73 38.09
N LYS A 320 47.79 -7.93 39.35
CA LYS A 320 49.06 -7.40 39.87
C LYS A 320 50.17 -8.44 39.69
N LYS A 321 51.13 -8.08 38.86
CA LYS A 321 52.43 -8.74 38.67
C LYS A 321 53.33 -8.35 39.85
N ALA A 322 53.81 -9.32 40.62
CA ALA A 322 54.92 -9.13 41.56
C ALA A 322 56.04 -10.11 41.19
N ARG A 323 57.26 -9.57 41.02
CA ARG A 323 58.48 -10.28 40.60
C ARG A 323 59.35 -10.66 41.81
N ALA A 324 59.94 -11.85 41.70
CA ALA A 324 61.26 -12.31 42.16
C ALA A 324 61.54 -12.47 43.68
N ARG A 325 62.01 -13.66 44.10
CA ARG A 325 63.45 -14.00 44.20
C ARG A 325 63.67 -15.50 44.45
N ILE A 326 64.71 -16.03 43.79
CA ILE A 326 65.27 -17.38 43.96
C ILE A 326 66.07 -17.43 45.27
N ILE A 327 65.87 -18.48 46.06
CA ILE A 327 66.91 -19.21 46.79
C ILE A 327 66.69 -20.69 46.48
#